data_AF-A0A7Y7EBB2-F1
#
_entry.id   AF-A0A7Y7EBB2-F1
#
_cell.length_a   1.000
_cell.length_b   1.000
_cell.length_c   1.000
_cell.angle_alpha   90.00
_cell.angle_beta   90.00
_cell.angle_gamma   90.00
#
_symmetry.space_group_name_H-M   'P 1'
#
loop_
_entity.id
_entity.type
_entity.pdbx_description
1 polymer ?
#
loop_
_entity_poly.entity_id
_entity_poly.type
_entity_poly.pdbx_seq_one_letter_code
_entity_poly.pdbx_strand_id
1 'polypeptide(L)'
;MAKARWRVRMVMGAVGATAVFLASGPTAFAGSACEGPVCLTVDNSGRYVARATATPAKGGDFFGYFELHGPPGLQGRSAARHWRAGQKYGMALGRVVPDHTKICVDSWKTSEINKDVKPEHYGRACVEVRGQ
;
A
#
# COMPACT_ATOMS: atom_id res chain seq x y z
N MET A 1 18.50 -12.79 75.48
CA MET A 1 19.20 -12.97 74.19
C MET A 1 18.54 -14.11 73.42
N ALA A 2 17.66 -13.81 72.46
CA ALA A 2 16.87 -14.80 71.74
C ALA A 2 17.47 -15.07 70.34
N LYS A 3 17.72 -16.34 70.03
CA LYS A 3 18.34 -16.83 68.79
C LYS A 3 17.32 -16.88 67.64
N ALA A 4 17.73 -16.36 66.49
CA ALA A 4 16.97 -16.29 65.24
C ALA A 4 16.54 -17.66 64.73
N ARG A 5 15.29 -17.78 64.24
CA ARG A 5 14.81 -18.93 63.46
C ARG A 5 14.41 -18.43 62.08
N TRP A 6 15.23 -18.79 61.09
CA TRP A 6 15.02 -18.51 59.68
C TRP A 6 13.97 -19.47 59.11
N ARG A 7 12.94 -18.94 58.44
CA ARG A 7 11.99 -19.72 57.63
C ARG A 7 11.79 -19.00 56.30
N VAL A 8 12.49 -19.43 55.27
CA VAL A 8 12.19 -19.02 53.89
C VAL A 8 11.02 -19.89 53.40
N ARG A 9 9.85 -19.26 53.25
CA ARG A 9 8.69 -19.86 52.59
C ARG A 9 8.82 -19.61 51.09
N MET A 10 8.82 -20.70 50.32
CA MET A 10 8.59 -20.70 48.88
C MET A 10 7.26 -20.00 48.56
N VAL A 11 7.24 -19.13 47.55
CA VAL A 11 6.00 -18.64 46.95
C VAL A 11 6.03 -18.99 45.46
N MET A 12 5.15 -19.93 45.13
CA MET A 12 4.52 -20.25 43.85
C MET A 12 4.79 -19.28 42.69
N GLY A 13 5.43 -19.80 41.64
CA GLY A 13 5.45 -19.18 40.33
C GLY A 13 4.05 -19.21 39.69
N ALA A 14 3.49 -18.04 39.44
CA ALA A 14 2.29 -17.88 38.65
C ALA A 14 2.60 -18.21 37.17
N VAL A 15 2.07 -19.33 36.67
CA VAL A 15 2.03 -19.61 35.24
C VAL A 15 0.98 -18.69 34.63
N GLY A 16 1.42 -17.52 34.17
CA GLY A 16 0.58 -16.62 33.39
C GLY A 16 0.32 -17.24 32.02
N ALA A 17 -0.90 -17.74 31.81
CA ALA A 17 -1.39 -18.05 30.48
C ALA A 17 -1.54 -16.72 29.71
N THR A 18 -0.51 -16.35 28.95
CA THR A 18 -0.65 -15.32 27.90
C THR A 18 -1.60 -15.85 26.84
N ALA A 19 -2.88 -15.49 26.98
CA ALA A 19 -3.85 -15.59 25.92
C ALA A 19 -3.38 -14.65 24.80
N VAL A 20 -2.70 -15.22 23.80
CA VAL A 20 -2.44 -14.53 22.54
C VAL A 20 -3.81 -14.34 21.90
N PHE A 21 -4.37 -13.14 22.04
CA PHE A 21 -5.48 -12.70 21.21
C PHE A 21 -4.99 -12.74 19.77
N LEU A 22 -5.33 -13.82 19.06
CA LEU A 22 -5.27 -13.88 17.62
C LEU A 22 -6.26 -12.85 17.12
N ALA A 23 -5.77 -11.62 16.93
CA ALA A 23 -6.48 -10.61 16.18
C ALA A 23 -6.60 -11.12 14.74
N SER A 24 -7.67 -11.88 14.47
CA SER A 24 -8.10 -12.25 13.13
C SER A 24 -8.68 -11.00 12.47
N GLY A 25 -7.81 -10.02 12.19
CA GLY A 25 -8.12 -9.00 11.21
C GLY A 25 -8.28 -9.67 9.84
N PRO A 26 -9.14 -9.14 8.95
CA PRO A 26 -9.21 -9.63 7.59
C PRO A 26 -7.80 -9.61 7.00
N THR A 27 -7.36 -10.73 6.44
CA THR A 27 -6.09 -10.83 5.72
C THR A 27 -6.13 -9.81 4.59
N ALA A 28 -5.36 -8.72 4.72
CA ALA A 28 -5.24 -7.71 3.69
C ALA A 28 -4.60 -8.37 2.47
N PHE A 29 -5.41 -8.67 1.46
CA PHE A 29 -4.92 -9.13 0.17
C PHE A 29 -4.56 -7.86 -0.61
N ALA A 30 -3.28 -7.55 -0.73
CA ALA A 30 -2.85 -6.48 -1.62
C ALA A 30 -2.80 -7.01 -3.05
N GLY A 31 -3.61 -6.46 -3.95
CA GLY A 31 -3.46 -6.69 -5.38
C GLY A 31 -2.31 -5.82 -5.91
N SER A 32 -1.30 -6.42 -6.56
CA SER A 32 -0.18 -5.66 -7.12
C SER A 32 0.11 -6.06 -8.57
N ALA A 33 0.40 -5.08 -9.41
CA ALA A 33 0.82 -5.28 -10.79
C ALA A 33 1.94 -4.30 -11.16
N CYS A 34 2.90 -4.74 -11.97
CA CYS A 34 3.92 -3.89 -12.56
C CYS A 34 3.91 -4.10 -14.07
N GLU A 35 3.95 -3.01 -14.82
CA GLU A 35 4.01 -3.08 -16.27
C GLU A 35 4.84 -1.88 -16.77
N GLY A 36 5.94 -2.22 -17.44
CA GLY A 36 6.96 -1.27 -17.84
C GLY A 36 7.58 -0.52 -16.64
N PRO A 37 7.64 0.81 -16.66
CA PRO A 37 8.32 1.63 -15.65
C PRO A 37 7.46 1.92 -14.41
N VAL A 38 6.23 1.40 -14.33
CA VAL A 38 5.29 1.70 -13.25
C VAL A 38 4.75 0.44 -12.59
N CYS A 39 4.57 0.53 -11.28
CA CYS A 39 3.93 -0.47 -10.45
C CYS A 39 2.74 0.14 -9.70
N LEU A 40 1.66 -0.63 -9.58
CA LEU A 40 0.46 -0.33 -8.82
C LEU A 40 0.30 -1.37 -7.71
N THR A 41 0.01 -0.90 -6.50
CA THR A 41 -0.41 -1.72 -5.37
C THR A 41 -1.75 -1.21 -4.87
N VAL A 42 -2.73 -2.10 -4.74
CA VAL A 42 -4.06 -1.82 -4.21
C VAL A 42 -4.19 -2.56 -2.89
N ASP A 43 -4.32 -1.81 -1.80
CA ASP A 43 -4.57 -2.36 -0.47
C ASP A 43 -6.07 -2.69 -0.37
N ASN A 44 -6.41 -3.98 -0.49
CA ASN A 44 -7.79 -4.44 -0.42
C ASN A 44 -8.02 -5.62 0.54
N SER A 45 -9.29 -5.84 0.84
CA SER A 45 -9.79 -6.98 1.60
C SER A 45 -11.11 -7.41 0.95
N GLY A 46 -11.05 -8.44 0.11
CA GLY A 46 -12.12 -8.72 -0.85
C GLY A 46 -12.38 -7.49 -1.71
N ARG A 47 -13.63 -6.99 -1.68
CA ARG A 47 -14.07 -5.79 -2.41
C ARG A 47 -13.84 -4.47 -1.69
N TYR A 48 -13.40 -4.48 -0.43
CA TYR A 48 -13.06 -3.26 0.28
C TYR A 48 -11.68 -2.77 -0.16
N VAL A 49 -11.58 -1.56 -0.70
CA VAL A 49 -10.31 -0.94 -1.10
C VAL A 49 -9.99 0.21 -0.17
N ALA A 50 -8.89 0.08 0.57
CA ALA A 50 -8.41 1.12 1.46
C ALA A 50 -7.66 2.22 0.69
N ARG A 51 -6.72 1.81 -0.17
CA ARG A 51 -5.80 2.71 -0.88
C ARG A 51 -5.30 2.09 -2.18
N ALA A 52 -5.04 2.93 -3.17
CA ALA A 52 -4.24 2.58 -4.34
C ALA A 52 -2.93 3.39 -4.32
N THR A 53 -1.81 2.72 -4.54
CA THR A 53 -0.46 3.31 -4.48
C THR A 53 0.31 3.01 -5.76
N ALA A 54 0.68 4.06 -6.47
CA ALA A 54 1.59 4.02 -7.60
C ALA A 54 3.04 4.20 -7.15
N THR A 55 3.95 3.45 -7.78
CA THR A 55 5.39 3.53 -7.55
C THR A 55 6.14 3.32 -8.86
N PRO A 56 7.32 3.94 -9.05
CA PRO A 56 8.22 3.55 -10.13
C PRO A 56 8.63 2.08 -9.99
N ALA A 57 8.70 1.36 -11.11
CA ALA A 57 9.32 0.05 -11.15
C ALA A 57 10.83 0.15 -10.87
N LYS A 58 11.48 -0.98 -10.57
CA LYS A 58 12.92 -1.00 -10.33
C LYS A 58 13.67 -0.56 -11.59
N GLY A 59 14.41 0.55 -11.50
CA GLY A 59 15.12 1.15 -12.63
C GLY A 59 14.23 2.01 -13.56
N GLY A 60 12.94 2.18 -13.23
CA GLY A 60 11.98 3.00 -13.96
C GLY A 60 11.98 4.46 -13.50
N ASP A 61 13.14 5.08 -13.32
CA ASP A 61 13.22 6.49 -12.91
C ASP A 61 12.80 7.40 -14.08
N PHE A 62 11.93 8.38 -13.83
CA PHE A 62 11.46 9.30 -14.87
C PHE A 62 11.03 10.66 -14.32
N PHE A 63 11.11 11.70 -15.14
CA PHE A 63 10.50 12.98 -14.85
C PHE A 63 9.10 13.04 -15.45
N GLY A 64 8.09 13.32 -14.62
CA GLY A 64 6.70 13.24 -15.06
C GLY A 64 5.72 13.13 -13.91
N TYR A 65 4.54 12.58 -14.18
CA TYR A 65 3.50 12.37 -13.17
C TYR A 65 2.81 11.02 -13.35
N PHE A 66 2.17 10.57 -12.27
CA PHE A 66 1.25 9.45 -12.27
C PHE A 66 -0.19 9.95 -12.38
N GLU A 67 -1.03 9.18 -13.06
CA GLU A 67 -2.47 9.38 -13.13
C GLU A 67 -3.19 8.10 -12.74
N LEU A 68 -3.75 8.10 -11.54
CA LEU A 68 -4.58 7.01 -11.01
C LEU A 68 -6.01 7.20 -11.51
N HIS A 69 -6.61 6.11 -11.97
CA HIS A 69 -7.99 6.07 -12.44
C HIS A 69 -8.65 4.73 -12.07
N GLY A 70 -9.96 4.76 -11.85
CA GLY A 70 -10.73 3.59 -11.46
C GLY A 70 -12.16 3.99 -11.07
N PRO A 71 -12.73 3.40 -10.00
CA PRO A 71 -14.11 3.65 -9.60
C PRO A 71 -14.33 5.13 -9.19
N PRO A 72 -15.59 5.62 -9.16
CA PRO A 72 -15.88 7.05 -8.93
C PRO A 72 -15.22 7.64 -7.69
N GLY A 73 -14.35 8.65 -7.81
CA GLY A 73 -13.60 9.20 -6.67
C GLY A 73 -12.21 8.58 -6.46
N LEU A 74 -11.82 7.60 -7.28
CA LEU A 74 -10.43 7.20 -7.48
C LEU A 74 -9.94 7.75 -8.83
N GLN A 75 -9.88 9.08 -8.94
CA GLN A 75 -9.27 9.74 -10.08
C GLN A 75 -8.41 10.89 -9.58
N GLY A 76 -7.11 10.80 -9.84
CA GLY A 76 -6.17 11.77 -9.34
C GLY A 76 -4.83 11.72 -10.04
N ARG A 77 -4.22 12.90 -10.12
CA ARG A 77 -2.93 13.11 -10.74
C ARG A 77 -1.93 13.53 -9.67
N SER A 78 -0.72 12.96 -9.72
CA SER A 78 0.37 13.41 -8.87
C SER A 78 0.95 14.74 -9.37
N ALA A 79 1.75 15.41 -8.54
CA ALA A 79 2.60 16.48 -9.05
C ALA A 79 3.60 15.94 -10.10
N ALA A 80 3.96 16.80 -11.06
CA ALA A 80 5.06 16.53 -11.97
C ALA A 80 6.40 16.69 -11.22
N ARG A 81 7.24 15.65 -11.24
CA ARG A 81 8.53 15.62 -10.55
C ARG A 81 9.41 14.49 -11.09
N HIS A 82 10.66 14.47 -10.62
CA HIS A 82 11.53 13.32 -10.81
C HIS A 82 11.12 12.20 -9.85
N TRP A 83 10.49 11.16 -10.42
CA TRP A 83 10.12 9.93 -9.74
C TRP A 83 11.28 8.96 -9.70
N ARG A 84 11.58 8.44 -8.50
CA ARG A 84 12.67 7.49 -8.27
C ARG A 84 12.20 6.30 -7.46
N ALA A 85 12.95 5.21 -7.53
CA ALA A 85 12.73 4.04 -6.69
C ALA A 85 12.47 4.41 -5.21
N GLY A 86 11.43 3.82 -4.61
CA GLY A 86 11.01 4.07 -3.24
C GLY A 86 10.03 5.24 -3.05
N GLN A 87 9.88 6.12 -4.05
CA GLN A 87 8.85 7.17 -4.02
C GLN A 87 7.48 6.61 -4.34
N LYS A 88 6.45 7.19 -3.73
CA LYS A 88 5.07 6.69 -3.81
C LYS A 88 4.10 7.83 -4.05
N TYR A 89 3.09 7.57 -4.88
CA TYR A 89 1.91 8.39 -5.01
C TYR A 89 0.70 7.54 -4.64
N GLY A 90 -0.06 7.95 -3.62
CA GLY A 90 -1.17 7.16 -3.11
C GLY A 90 -2.46 7.95 -3.07
N MET A 91 -3.57 7.27 -3.34
CA MET A 91 -4.92 7.78 -3.13
C MET A 91 -5.68 6.84 -2.20
N ALA A 92 -6.18 7.39 -1.11
CA ALA A 92 -7.10 6.66 -0.24
C ALA A 92 -8.49 6.61 -0.90
N LEU A 93 -9.15 5.45 -0.83
CA LEU A 93 -10.52 5.27 -1.28
C LEU A 93 -11.45 4.90 -0.13
N GLY A 94 -11.00 4.01 0.76
CA GLY A 94 -11.66 3.71 2.03
C GLY A 94 -13.07 3.13 1.93
N ARG A 95 -13.41 2.37 0.88
CA ARG A 95 -14.78 1.87 0.66
C ARG A 95 -14.84 0.57 -0.13
N VAL A 96 -16.02 -0.06 -0.13
CA VAL A 96 -16.34 -1.21 -0.99
C VAL A 96 -16.55 -0.76 -2.44
N VAL A 97 -15.91 -1.45 -3.39
CA VAL A 97 -16.06 -1.22 -4.83
C VAL A 97 -16.92 -2.32 -5.47
N PRO A 98 -17.51 -2.10 -6.66
CA PRO A 98 -18.14 -3.16 -7.45
C PRO A 98 -17.20 -4.36 -7.67
N ASP A 99 -17.77 -5.54 -7.90
CA ASP A 99 -16.96 -6.70 -8.27
C ASP A 99 -16.27 -6.46 -9.63
N HIS A 100 -15.12 -7.11 -9.87
CA HIS A 100 -14.28 -6.93 -11.05
C HIS A 100 -13.89 -5.45 -11.34
N THR A 101 -13.82 -4.60 -10.32
CA THR A 101 -13.40 -3.20 -10.50
C THR A 101 -11.94 -3.14 -10.88
N LYS A 102 -11.62 -2.51 -12.01
CA LYS A 102 -10.25 -2.24 -12.42
C LYS A 102 -9.77 -0.89 -11.88
N ILE A 103 -8.62 -0.91 -11.22
CA ILE A 103 -7.87 0.26 -10.80
C ILE A 103 -6.59 0.27 -11.62
N CYS A 104 -6.29 1.39 -12.26
CA CYS A 104 -5.16 1.53 -13.14
C CYS A 104 -4.37 2.79 -12.79
N VAL A 105 -3.08 2.75 -13.09
CA VAL A 105 -2.20 3.91 -13.07
C VAL A 105 -1.56 4.06 -14.44
N ASP A 106 -1.58 5.27 -14.96
CA ASP A 106 -0.73 5.70 -16.07
C ASP A 106 0.46 6.49 -15.54
N SER A 107 1.63 6.27 -16.13
CA SER A 107 2.77 7.17 -15.99
C SER A 107 2.92 7.98 -17.26
N TRP A 108 3.07 9.29 -17.11
CA TRP A 108 3.30 10.23 -18.20
C TRP A 108 4.66 10.89 -18.01
N LYS A 109 5.53 10.76 -18.99
CA LYS A 109 6.85 11.38 -19.00
C LYS A 109 6.73 12.79 -19.57
N THR A 110 7.34 13.75 -18.90
CA THR A 110 7.41 15.14 -19.36
C THR A 110 8.87 15.54 -19.52
N SER A 111 9.17 16.39 -20.50
CA SER A 111 10.50 16.98 -20.60
C SER A 111 10.70 17.97 -19.45
N GLU A 112 11.77 17.78 -18.67
CA GLU A 112 12.15 18.70 -17.60
C GLU A 112 12.60 20.06 -18.17
N ILE A 113 13.12 20.05 -19.39
CA ILE A 113 13.74 21.21 -20.05
C ILE A 113 12.69 22.06 -20.78
N ASN A 114 11.64 21.45 -21.32
CA ASN A 114 10.63 22.15 -22.12
C ASN A 114 9.21 21.76 -21.69
N LYS A 115 8.54 22.70 -21.01
CA LYS A 115 7.17 22.53 -20.50
C LYS A 115 6.09 22.58 -21.58
N ASP A 116 6.45 23.04 -22.78
CA ASP A 116 5.52 23.12 -23.93
C ASP A 116 5.45 21.79 -24.69
N VAL A 117 6.34 20.84 -24.39
CA VAL A 117 6.30 19.50 -24.96
C VAL A 117 5.16 18.72 -24.31
N LYS A 118 4.31 18.13 -25.16
CA LYS A 118 3.21 17.29 -24.70
C LYS A 118 3.75 16.10 -23.89
N PRO A 119 3.14 15.78 -22.73
CA PRO A 119 3.50 14.58 -21.98
C PRO A 119 3.35 13.34 -22.86
N GLU A 120 4.33 12.44 -22.79
CA GLU A 120 4.33 11.16 -23.50
C GLU A 120 3.87 10.06 -22.54
N HIS A 121 3.00 9.17 -23.00
CA HIS A 121 2.62 8.00 -22.23
C HIS A 121 3.83 7.09 -22.07
N TYR A 122 4.17 6.76 -20.82
CA TYR A 122 5.40 6.05 -20.48
C TYR A 122 5.14 4.62 -20.00
N GLY A 123 3.93 4.34 -19.50
CA GLY A 123 3.57 3.03 -18.96
C GLY A 123 2.19 3.05 -18.31
N ARG A 124 1.59 1.86 -18.20
CA ARG A 124 0.30 1.64 -17.55
C ARG A 124 0.39 0.35 -16.74
N ALA A 125 -0.14 0.33 -15.52
CA ALA A 125 -0.34 -0.89 -14.76
C ALA A 125 -1.76 -0.93 -14.19
N CYS A 126 -2.41 -2.09 -14.22
CA CYS A 126 -3.78 -2.28 -13.76
C CYS A 126 -3.92 -3.45 -12.80
N VAL A 127 -4.76 -3.29 -11.78
CA VAL A 127 -5.15 -4.32 -10.82
C VAL A 127 -6.67 -4.44 -10.83
N GLU A 128 -7.16 -5.68 -10.92
CA GLU A 128 -8.59 -5.98 -10.83
C GLU A 128 -8.94 -6.42 -9.41
N VAL A 129 -9.90 -5.74 -8.79
CA VAL A 129 -10.42 -6.06 -7.47
C VAL A 129 -11.61 -7.01 -7.63
N ARG A 130 -11.50 -8.20 -7.04
CA ARG A 130 -12.53 -9.25 -7.08
C ARG A 130 -13.12 -9.52 -5.70
N GLY A 131 -14.42 -9.82 -5.66
CA GLY A 131 -15.04 -10.50 -4.54
C GLY A 131 -14.49 -11.91 -4.42
N GLN A 132 -14.12 -12.30 -3.20
CA GLN A 132 -13.80 -13.69 -2.88
C GLN A 132 -15.08 -14.52 -2.80
#